data_AF-A0A929FVA5-F1
#
_entry.id   AF-A0A929FVA5-F1
#
_cell.length_a   1.000
_cell.length_b   1.000
_cell.length_c   1.000
_cell.angle_alpha   90.00
_cell.angle_beta   90.00
_cell.angle_gamma   90.00
#
_symmetry.space_group_name_H-M   'P 1'
#
loop_
_entity.id
_entity.type
_entity.pdbx_description
1 polymer ?
#
loop_
_entity_poly.entity_id
_entity_poly.type
_entity_poly.pdbx_seq_one_letter_code
_entity_poly.pdbx_strand_id
1 'polypeptide(L)' 'MKIVSLFDLLTFKKYQSPWWIQINTSIPKCIYFFGPFDNAREAKFFQDGYVEDLLQEKALGITVEIKKMKPKNLTIFEE' A
#
# COMPACT_ATOMS: atom_id res chain seq x y z
N MET A 1 -17.05 -24.45 -27.66
CA MET A 1 -17.76 -23.96 -26.46
C MET A 1 -16.88 -24.30 -25.26
N LYS A 2 -16.16 -23.32 -24.68
CA LYS A 2 -15.26 -23.60 -23.54
C LYS A 2 -16.13 -23.85 -22.31
N ILE A 3 -16.08 -25.06 -21.78
CA ILE A 3 -16.70 -25.39 -20.50
C ILE A 3 -15.89 -24.64 -19.44
N VAL A 4 -16.48 -23.60 -18.87
CA VAL A 4 -15.95 -22.92 -17.69
C VAL A 4 -16.06 -23.89 -16.51
N SER A 5 -14.97 -24.08 -15.80
CA SER A 5 -14.92 -24.97 -14.64
C SER A 5 -15.67 -24.36 -13.47
N LEU A 6 -16.15 -25.18 -12.54
CA LEU A 6 -16.76 -24.71 -11.29
C LEU A 6 -15.77 -23.82 -10.47
N PHE A 7 -14.47 -24.05 -10.66
CA PHE A 7 -13.40 -23.19 -10.13
C PHE A 7 -13.44 -21.78 -10.72
N ASP A 8 -13.68 -21.64 -12.02
CA ASP A 8 -13.78 -20.32 -12.68
C ASP A 8 -14.93 -19.51 -12.07
N LEU A 9 -16.06 -20.16 -11.73
CA LEU A 9 -17.21 -19.53 -11.08
C LEU A 9 -16.92 -19.08 -9.64
N LEU A 10 -16.14 -19.86 -8.89
CA LEU A 10 -15.66 -19.50 -7.54
C LEU A 10 -14.62 -18.36 -7.57
N THR A 11 -13.96 -18.13 -8.71
CA THR A 11 -12.91 -17.13 -8.89
C THR A 11 -13.34 -15.84 -9.58
N PHE A 12 -14.64 -15.54 -9.68
CA PHE A 12 -15.10 -14.17 -9.99
C PHE A 12 -14.90 -13.22 -8.79
N LYS A 13 -13.73 -13.27 -8.14
CA LYS A 13 -13.27 -12.21 -7.26
C LYS A 13 -12.89 -11.07 -8.19
N LYS A 14 -13.82 -10.13 -8.38
CA LYS A 14 -13.55 -8.80 -8.94
C LYS A 14 -12.23 -8.33 -8.30
N TYR A 15 -11.15 -8.24 -9.06
CA TYR A 15 -9.83 -7.80 -8.58
C TYR A 15 -9.99 -6.34 -8.14
N GLN A 16 -10.48 -6.13 -6.93
CA GLN A 16 -10.46 -4.83 -6.30
C GLN A 16 -9.00 -4.52 -6.01
N SER A 17 -8.54 -3.35 -6.44
CA SER A 17 -7.21 -2.88 -6.07
C SER A 17 -7.07 -2.97 -4.55
N PRO A 18 -6.02 -3.64 -4.05
CA PRO A 18 -5.81 -3.80 -2.62
C PRO A 18 -5.56 -2.44 -1.97
N TRP A 19 -5.66 -2.41 -0.64
CA TRP A 19 -5.36 -1.21 0.13
C TRP A 19 -3.84 -1.06 0.30
N TRP A 20 -3.34 0.16 0.17
CA TRP A 20 -1.95 0.51 0.38
C TRP A 20 -1.87 1.75 1.27
N ILE A 21 -0.78 1.84 2.01
CA ILE A 21 -0.36 3.02 2.75
C ILE A 21 0.70 3.71 1.90
N GLN A 22 0.45 4.95 1.51
CA GLN A 22 1.45 5.84 0.93
C GLN A 22 1.97 6.76 2.03
N ILE A 23 3.27 6.76 2.27
CA ILE A 23 3.93 7.69 3.20
C ILE A 23 4.84 8.61 2.39
N ASN A 24 4.62 9.93 2.47
CA ASN A 24 5.54 10.90 1.89
C ASN A 24 6.38 11.52 3.01
N THR A 25 7.66 11.70 2.73
CA THR A 25 8.64 12.36 3.60
C THR A 25 9.17 13.58 2.87
N SER A 26 9.45 14.64 3.62
CA SER A 26 10.02 15.89 3.09
C SER A 26 11.54 15.89 3.13
N ILE A 27 12.15 15.25 4.14
CA ILE A 27 13.60 15.13 4.29
C ILE A 27 13.94 13.73 4.85
N PRO A 28 14.67 12.87 4.12
CA PRO A 28 14.89 12.97 2.67
C PRO A 28 13.54 12.98 1.92
N LYS A 29 13.51 13.45 0.67
CA LYS A 29 12.27 13.50 -0.11
C LYS A 29 11.98 12.12 -0.73
N CYS A 30 11.14 11.34 -0.04
CA CYS A 30 10.81 9.98 -0.47
C CYS A 30 9.31 9.70 -0.38
N ILE A 31 8.82 8.81 -1.25
CA ILE A 31 7.48 8.23 -1.17
C ILE A 31 7.61 6.72 -0.98
N TYR A 32 7.01 6.21 0.10
CA TYR A 32 7.00 4.80 0.46
C TYR A 32 5.59 4.23 0.30
N PHE A 33 5.48 3.01 -0.24
CA PHE A 33 4.22 2.29 -0.38
C PHE A 33 4.27 0.96 0.36
N PHE A 34 3.43 0.80 1.37
CA PHE A 34 3.31 -0.42 2.17
C PHE A 34 1.97 -1.13 1.92
N GLY A 35 2.01 -2.44 1.76
CA GLY A 35 0.88 -3.28 1.38
C GLY A 35 1.30 -4.49 0.53
N PRO A 36 0.37 -5.17 -0.14
CA PRO A 36 -1.09 -4.93 -0.14
C PRO A 36 -1.77 -5.36 1.17
N PHE A 37 -2.83 -4.65 1.56
CA PHE A 37 -3.74 -5.01 2.65
C PHE A 37 -5.12 -5.39 2.14
N ASP A 38 -5.80 -6.27 2.86
CA ASP A 38 -7.15 -6.75 2.51
C ASP A 38 -8.19 -5.65 2.70
N ASN A 39 -8.02 -4.80 3.70
CA ASN A 39 -8.93 -3.71 4.03
C ASN A 39 -8.22 -2.49 4.64
N ALA A 40 -8.90 -1.34 4.64
CA ALA A 40 -8.32 -0.09 5.14
C ALA A 40 -8.02 -0.10 6.65
N ARG A 41 -8.76 -0.90 7.44
CA ARG A 41 -8.54 -0.99 8.89
C ARG A 41 -7.24 -1.74 9.19
N GLU A 42 -6.94 -2.80 8.44
CA GLU A 42 -5.66 -3.50 8.52
C GLU A 42 -4.50 -2.56 8.17
N ALA A 43 -4.60 -1.84 7.06
CA ALA A 43 -3.62 -0.82 6.69
C ALA A 43 -3.44 0.24 7.82
N LYS A 44 -4.56 0.71 8.41
CA LYS A 44 -4.53 1.67 9.51
C LYS A 44 -3.86 1.11 10.76
N PHE A 45 -4.04 -0.17 11.04
CA PHE A 45 -3.43 -0.85 12.19
C PHE A 45 -1.91 -0.93 12.07
N PHE A 46 -1.39 -1.22 10.86
CA PHE A 46 0.06 -1.31 10.63
C PHE A 46 0.75 0.04 10.38
N GLN A 47 0.01 1.11 10.03
CA GLN A 47 0.60 2.38 9.63
C GLN A 47 1.60 2.94 10.65
N ASP A 48 1.30 2.81 11.95
CA ASP A 48 2.02 3.52 12.99
C ASP A 48 3.44 2.95 13.14
N GLY A 49 3.61 1.64 12.96
CA GLY A 49 4.93 1.00 12.93
C GLY A 49 5.81 1.53 11.79
N TYR A 50 5.25 1.68 10.58
CA TYR A 50 6.02 2.24 9.45
C TYR A 50 6.40 3.71 9.67
N VAL A 51 5.53 4.49 10.31
CA VAL A 51 5.83 5.88 10.65
C VAL A 51 6.92 5.95 11.73
N GLU A 52 6.85 5.10 12.75
CA GLU A 52 7.85 5.01 13.80
C GLU A 52 9.23 4.67 13.24
N ASP A 53 9.32 3.68 12.34
CA ASP A 53 10.57 3.31 11.67
C ASP A 53 11.17 4.52 10.92
N LEU A 54 10.37 5.23 10.12
CA LEU A 54 10.82 6.41 9.39
C LEU A 54 11.24 7.57 10.32
N LEU A 55 10.55 7.76 11.44
CA LEU A 55 10.95 8.74 12.45
C LEU A 55 12.29 8.38 13.09
N GLN A 56 12.54 7.10 13.37
CA GLN A 56 13.82 6.61 13.90
C GLN A 56 14.96 6.81 12.89
N GLU A 57 14.66 6.69 11.60
CA GLU A 57 15.58 7.01 10.49
C GLU A 57 15.76 8.54 10.28
N LYS A 58 15.18 9.37 11.15
CA LYS A 58 15.24 10.84 11.11
C LYS A 58 14.53 11.44 9.88
N ALA A 59 13.55 10.76 9.32
CA ALA A 59 12.69 11.34 8.28
C ALA A 59 11.82 12.47 8.86
N LEU A 60 11.67 13.56 8.10
CA LEU A 60 10.90 14.74 8.49
C LEU A 60 9.74 15.01 7.54
N GLY A 61 8.72 15.72 8.01
CA GLY A 61 7.57 16.12 7.20
C GLY A 61 6.76 14.93 6.68
N ILE A 62 6.50 13.97 7.56
CA ILE A 62 5.79 12.72 7.25
C ILE A 62 4.30 12.99 7.03
N THR A 63 3.76 12.50 5.92
CA THR A 63 2.32 12.46 5.63
C THR A 63 1.91 11.05 5.23
N VAL A 64 0.71 10.63 5.63
CA VAL A 64 0.21 9.26 5.40
C VAL A 64 -1.13 9.32 4.70
N GLU A 65 -1.29 8.53 3.64
CA GLU A 65 -2.54 8.33 2.93
C GLU A 65 -2.82 6.82 2.78
N ILE A 66 -4.04 6.39 3.11
CA ILE A 66 -4.49 5.01 2.90
C ILE A 66 -5.48 5.00 1.74
N LYS A 67 -5.14 4.30 0.66
CA LYS A 67 -5.97 4.25 -0.55
C LYS A 67 -5.89 2.92 -1.29
N LYS A 68 -6.90 2.64 -2.10
CA LYS A 68 -6.87 1.51 -3.03
C LYS A 68 -6.03 1.88 -4.26
N MET A 69 -4.93 1.18 -4.47
CA MET A 69 -4.06 1.41 -5.64
C MET A 69 -3.19 0.20 -5.95
N LYS A 70 -2.33 0.32 -6.97
CA LYS A 70 -1.26 -0.62 -7.26
C LYS A 70 0.00 0.18 -7.62
N PRO A 71 0.93 0.38 -6.67
CA PRO A 71 2.14 1.14 -6.94
C PRO A 71 3.01 0.43 -7.99
N LYS A 72 3.69 1.21 -8.84
CA LYS A 72 4.68 0.67 -9.79
C LYS A 72 6.02 0.41 -9.11
N ASN A 73 6.35 1.23 -8.11
CA ASN A 73 7.56 1.16 -7.30
C ASN A 73 7.15 1.29 -5.83
N LEU A 74 7.80 0.55 -4.94
CA LEU A 74 7.51 0.58 -3.51
C LEU A 74 8.19 1.76 -2.80
N THR A 75 9.30 2.22 -3.35
CA THR A 75 10.02 3.39 -2.88
C THR A 75 10.35 4.27 -4.08
N ILE A 76 10.03 5.55 -3.98
CA ILE A 76 10.38 6.57 -4.96
C ILE A 76 11.23 7.61 -4.23
N PHE A 77 12.46 7.79 -4.69
CA PHE A 77 13.35 8.86 -4.24
C PHE A 77 13.21 10.01 -5.24
N GLU A 78 12.96 11.21 -4.74
CA GLU A 78 13.15 12.42 -5.54
C GLU A 78 14.54 12.96 -5.19
N GLU A 79 15.45 12.92 -6.17
CA GLU A 79 16.80 13.51 -6.09
C GLU A 79 16.76 15.03 -5.84
#